data_AF-F2QX10-F1
#
_entry.id   AF-F2QX10-F1
#
_cell.length_a   1.000
_cell.length_b   1.000
_cell.length_c   1.000
_cell.angle_alpha   90.00
_cell.angle_beta   90.00
_cell.angle_gamma   90.00
#
_symmetry.space_group_name_H-M   'P 1'
#
loop_
_entity.id
_entity.type
_entity.pdbx_description
1 polymer ?
#
loop_
_entity_poly.entity_id
_entity_poly.type
_entity_poly.pdbx_seq_one_letter_code
_entity_poly.pdbx_strand_id
1 'polypeptide(L)'
;MTIKKDSNVANSPRVWTTLITNTAYLPGLLNLDYSLKKVGSKYPLVALYTDTFGPEGHAELDARNIPKLRIEYLLPLESKDYSNDTRFYDCWTKLQPFSLVQFERVVQIDSDMLVVQNMDELMELDLGNYDFAATHACVCNPYKKPHYPSDWIATNCAYSSGNHQQRAKISPHLLEFAEEYNLVGPPATLSLGTCNGGLQVVNPSKERYEKIISALSAPEKTSNYEFADQSLLSDVFRGNWLPLSYKYNALKTLATFHSDLWKPEEVKNIHYIITPKPWDVTSNDEKFQDDTGTFVHWWKINEQRLEAERQVDTTNQS
;
A
#
# COMPACT_ATOMS: atom_id res chain seq x y z
N MET A 1 0.20 -24.32 6.73
CA MET A 1 -0.33 -22.97 6.94
C MET A 1 -1.51 -23.06 7.89
N THR A 2 -1.32 -22.70 9.16
CA THR A 2 -2.45 -22.70 10.10
C THR A 2 -3.04 -21.29 10.08
N ILE A 3 -3.89 -21.01 9.10
CA ILE A 3 -4.94 -20.02 9.32
C ILE A 3 -5.73 -20.61 10.48
N LYS A 4 -5.59 -20.03 11.68
CA LYS A 4 -6.43 -20.47 12.80
C LYS A 4 -7.87 -20.36 12.32
N LYS A 5 -8.61 -21.47 12.41
CA LYS A 5 -10.01 -21.64 12.00
C LYS A 5 -10.95 -20.60 12.60
N ASP A 6 -10.48 -19.86 13.60
CA ASP A 6 -11.24 -18.88 14.37
C ASP A 6 -11.20 -17.46 13.78
N SER A 7 -10.46 -17.23 12.68
CA SER A 7 -10.55 -15.97 11.93
C SER A 7 -11.49 -16.14 10.73
N ASN A 8 -12.53 -15.29 10.65
CA ASN A 8 -13.49 -15.19 9.54
C ASN A 8 -12.85 -15.06 8.13
N VAL A 9 -11.53 -14.89 8.06
CA VAL A 9 -10.72 -14.83 6.84
C VAL A 9 -10.74 -16.15 6.07
N ALA A 10 -10.83 -17.30 6.73
CA ALA A 10 -10.82 -18.61 6.05
C ALA A 10 -11.95 -18.78 5.02
N ASN A 11 -13.03 -17.99 5.15
CA ASN A 11 -14.19 -18.03 4.25
C ASN A 11 -14.27 -16.82 3.32
N SER A 12 -13.33 -15.86 3.40
CA SER A 12 -13.34 -14.68 2.55
C SER A 12 -12.40 -14.88 1.36
N PRO A 13 -12.92 -15.04 0.13
CA PRO A 13 -12.07 -15.22 -1.05
C PRO A 13 -11.28 -13.95 -1.42
N ARG A 14 -11.64 -12.80 -0.83
CA ARG A 14 -11.05 -11.49 -1.15
C ARG A 14 -10.71 -10.75 0.12
N VAL A 15 -9.48 -10.26 0.23
CA VAL A 15 -8.99 -9.68 1.48
C VAL A 15 -8.15 -8.43 1.24
N TRP A 16 -8.24 -7.48 2.17
CA TRP A 16 -7.21 -6.45 2.32
C TRP A 16 -6.04 -7.06 3.07
N THR A 17 -4.81 -6.75 2.70
CA THR A 17 -3.62 -7.17 3.44
C THR A 17 -2.73 -5.98 3.75
N THR A 18 -2.11 -5.99 4.93
CA THR A 18 -1.06 -5.03 5.29
C THR A 18 0.12 -5.78 5.89
N LEU A 19 1.35 -5.40 5.55
CA LEU A 19 2.56 -5.98 6.11
C LEU A 19 2.90 -5.29 7.43
N ILE A 20 3.21 -6.06 8.47
CA ILE A 20 3.73 -5.54 9.74
C ILE A 20 4.89 -6.41 10.23
N THR A 21 6.08 -5.81 10.32
CA THR A 21 7.34 -6.49 10.68
C THR A 21 7.87 -6.06 12.06
N ASN A 22 7.34 -4.96 12.61
CA ASN A 22 7.71 -4.39 13.91
C ASN A 22 6.54 -3.57 14.49
N THR A 23 6.65 -3.17 15.76
CA THR A 23 5.59 -2.47 16.48
C THR A 23 5.54 -0.96 16.23
N ALA A 24 6.56 -0.36 15.61
CA ALA A 24 6.56 1.08 15.29
C ALA A 24 5.47 1.49 14.28
N TYR A 25 4.97 0.53 13.50
CA TYR A 25 3.89 0.74 12.53
C TYR A 25 2.50 0.28 13.04
N LEU A 26 2.41 -0.22 14.28
CA LEU A 26 1.11 -0.58 14.88
C LEU A 26 0.11 0.57 14.86
N PRO A 27 0.45 1.82 15.25
CA PRO A 27 -0.50 2.92 15.23
C PRO A 27 -1.12 3.12 13.83
N GLY A 28 -0.30 3.00 12.78
CA GLY A 28 -0.74 3.05 11.40
C GLY A 28 -1.71 1.93 11.05
N LEU A 29 -1.32 0.68 11.32
CA LEU A 29 -2.16 -0.51 11.06
C LEU A 29 -3.50 -0.43 11.79
N LEU A 30 -3.50 -0.05 13.07
CA LEU A 30 -4.72 0.05 13.87
C LEU A 30 -5.65 1.13 13.33
N ASN A 31 -5.10 2.28 12.92
CA ASN A 31 -5.91 3.33 12.32
C ASN A 31 -6.44 2.92 10.93
N LEU A 32 -5.64 2.18 10.18
CA LEU A 32 -6.02 1.64 8.87
C LEU A 32 -7.19 0.65 8.99
N ASP A 33 -7.09 -0.34 9.88
CA ASP A 33 -8.17 -1.31 10.16
C ASP A 33 -9.47 -0.59 10.53
N TYR A 34 -9.39 0.36 11.46
CA TYR A 34 -10.55 1.16 11.86
C TYR A 34 -11.12 1.97 10.69
N SER A 35 -10.26 2.57 9.86
CA SER A 35 -10.69 3.38 8.71
C SER A 35 -11.43 2.55 7.66
N LEU A 36 -10.96 1.34 7.34
CA LEU A 36 -11.64 0.40 6.44
C LEU A 36 -13.03 0.01 6.96
N LYS A 37 -13.13 -0.33 8.25
CA LYS A 37 -14.41 -0.65 8.91
C LYS A 37 -15.36 0.56 8.89
N LYS A 38 -14.83 1.76 9.16
CA LYS A 38 -15.59 3.01 9.20
C LYS A 38 -16.22 3.36 7.86
N VAL A 39 -15.51 3.14 6.76
CA VAL A 39 -16.04 3.36 5.40
C VAL A 39 -16.90 2.19 4.90
N GLY A 40 -17.19 1.21 5.76
CA GLY A 40 -18.08 0.10 5.46
C GLY A 40 -17.49 -0.93 4.50
N SER A 41 -16.16 -1.13 4.51
CA SER A 41 -15.53 -2.23 3.76
C SER A 41 -16.20 -3.56 4.14
N LYS A 42 -16.62 -4.32 3.14
CA LYS A 42 -17.18 -5.67 3.35
C LYS A 42 -16.10 -6.73 3.57
N TYR A 43 -14.86 -6.38 3.25
CA TYR A 43 -13.72 -7.28 3.23
C TYR A 43 -12.83 -7.06 4.46
N PRO A 44 -12.32 -8.14 5.08
CA PRO A 44 -11.47 -8.02 6.26
C PRO A 44 -10.05 -7.54 5.89
N LEU A 45 -9.42 -6.82 6.82
CA LEU A 45 -7.98 -6.55 6.78
C LEU A 45 -7.22 -7.67 7.48
N VAL A 46 -6.21 -8.23 6.81
CA VAL A 46 -5.34 -9.26 7.34
C VAL A 46 -3.93 -8.69 7.53
N ALA A 47 -3.44 -8.73 8.77
CA ALA A 47 -2.06 -8.38 9.10
C ALA A 47 -1.13 -9.52 8.68
N LEU A 48 -0.37 -9.31 7.60
CA LEU A 48 0.72 -10.19 7.23
C LEU A 48 1.91 -9.90 8.14
N TYR A 49 2.45 -10.93 8.78
CA TYR A 49 3.56 -10.78 9.73
C TYR A 49 4.66 -11.81 9.50
N THR A 50 5.84 -11.46 9.97
CA THR A 50 7.06 -12.27 9.95
C THR A 50 7.45 -12.63 11.38
N ASP A 51 8.37 -13.57 11.57
CA ASP A 51 8.77 -14.02 12.93
C ASP A 51 9.44 -12.91 13.77
N THR A 52 9.77 -11.77 13.17
CA THR A 52 10.28 -10.58 13.85
C THR A 52 9.20 -9.81 14.61
N PHE A 53 7.92 -10.05 14.32
CA PHE A 53 6.81 -9.35 14.96
C PHE A 53 6.55 -9.92 16.37
N GLY A 54 6.80 -9.10 17.39
CA GLY A 54 6.85 -9.53 18.77
C GLY A 54 5.49 -9.91 19.40
N PRO A 55 5.50 -10.55 20.58
CA PRO A 55 4.28 -10.94 21.31
C PRO A 55 3.35 -9.77 21.66
N GLU A 56 3.93 -8.62 21.96
CA GLU A 56 3.21 -7.36 22.21
C GLU A 56 2.33 -6.98 21.01
N GLY A 57 2.92 -6.90 19.82
CA GLY A 57 2.16 -6.61 18.62
C GLY A 57 1.11 -7.66 18.30
N HIS A 58 1.39 -8.93 18.57
CA HIS A 58 0.39 -10.00 18.46
C HIS A 58 -0.81 -9.79 19.41
N ALA A 59 -0.56 -9.35 20.64
CA ALA A 59 -1.61 -9.08 21.62
C ALA A 59 -2.48 -7.89 21.18
N GLU A 60 -1.89 -6.84 20.60
CA GLU A 60 -2.64 -5.68 20.08
C GLU A 60 -3.58 -6.06 18.93
N LEU A 61 -3.14 -6.96 18.03
CA LEU A 61 -3.97 -7.49 16.95
C LEU A 61 -5.11 -8.38 17.50
N ASP A 62 -4.79 -9.26 18.45
CA ASP A 62 -5.77 -10.19 19.04
C ASP A 62 -6.85 -9.43 19.83
N ALA A 63 -6.46 -8.41 20.61
CA ALA A 63 -7.38 -7.57 21.38
C ALA A 63 -8.43 -6.86 20.51
N ARG A 64 -8.11 -6.61 19.23
CA ARG A 64 -8.98 -5.92 18.26
C ARG A 64 -9.59 -6.85 17.23
N ASN A 65 -9.42 -8.16 17.41
CA ASN A 65 -9.87 -9.19 16.47
C ASN A 65 -9.38 -8.94 15.04
N ILE A 66 -8.16 -8.40 14.88
CA ILE A 66 -7.54 -8.20 13.58
C ILE A 66 -6.92 -9.53 13.13
N PRO A 67 -7.42 -10.15 12.04
CA PRO A 67 -6.83 -11.38 11.54
C PRO A 67 -5.37 -11.20 11.18
N LYS A 68 -4.57 -12.25 11.42
CA LYS A 68 -3.14 -12.23 11.15
C LYS A 68 -2.70 -13.51 10.43
N LEU A 69 -1.80 -13.36 9.46
CA LEU A 69 -1.27 -14.47 8.67
C LEU A 69 0.26 -14.40 8.65
N ARG A 70 0.90 -15.47 9.14
CA ARG A 70 2.35 -15.61 9.05
C ARG A 70 2.76 -15.79 7.58
N ILE A 71 3.75 -15.03 7.16
CA ILE A 71 4.41 -15.15 5.86
C ILE A 71 5.92 -15.29 6.04
N GLU A 72 6.59 -15.86 5.04
CA GLU A 72 8.04 -15.94 5.05
C GLU A 72 8.66 -14.59 4.69
N TYR A 73 9.80 -14.29 5.31
CA TYR A 73 10.60 -13.13 4.94
C TYR A 73 11.23 -13.35 3.57
N LEU A 74 11.03 -12.43 2.63
CA LEU A 74 11.61 -12.53 1.29
C LEU A 74 12.99 -11.89 1.25
N LEU A 75 13.99 -12.69 0.90
CA LEU A 75 15.38 -12.27 0.77
C LEU A 75 15.94 -12.68 -0.60
N PRO A 76 16.74 -11.82 -1.27
CA PRO A 76 17.50 -12.23 -2.44
C PRO A 76 18.57 -13.28 -2.05
N LEU A 77 18.89 -14.20 -2.99
CA LEU A 77 19.82 -15.32 -2.74
C LEU A 77 21.27 -14.87 -2.49
N GLU A 78 21.73 -13.84 -3.20
CA GLU A 78 23.03 -13.20 -2.93
C GLU A 78 22.78 -11.90 -2.14
N SER A 79 22.98 -11.97 -0.84
CA SER A 79 22.96 -10.78 0.01
C SER A 79 24.27 -10.01 -0.19
N LYS A 80 24.22 -8.83 -0.81
CA LYS A 80 25.08 -7.75 -0.28
C LYS A 80 24.66 -7.55 1.17
N ASP A 81 25.62 -7.31 2.05
CA ASP A 81 25.34 -7.07 3.47
C ASP A 81 24.54 -5.77 3.62
N TYR A 82 23.20 -5.87 3.61
CA TYR A 82 22.28 -4.75 3.83
C TYR A 82 21.85 -4.69 5.31
N SER A 83 22.58 -5.32 6.24
CA SER A 83 22.27 -5.33 7.69
C SER A 83 22.04 -3.93 8.30
N ASN A 84 22.54 -2.88 7.65
CA ASN A 84 22.34 -1.48 8.04
C ASN A 84 21.06 -0.81 7.50
N ASP A 85 20.26 -1.45 6.64
CA ASP A 85 19.01 -0.87 6.12
C ASP A 85 17.85 -1.88 6.15
N THR A 86 17.25 -2.04 7.33
CA THR A 86 16.07 -2.89 7.55
C THR A 86 14.90 -2.57 6.60
N ARG A 87 14.83 -1.34 6.08
CA ARG A 87 13.80 -0.93 5.11
C ARG A 87 13.93 -1.67 3.78
N PHE A 88 15.13 -2.06 3.40
CA PHE A 88 15.40 -2.72 2.12
C PHE A 88 14.81 -4.13 2.06
N TYR A 89 14.77 -4.81 3.21
CA TYR A 89 14.29 -6.18 3.32
C TYR A 89 12.76 -6.28 3.44
N ASP A 90 12.14 -5.31 4.12
CA ASP A 90 10.68 -5.24 4.23
C ASP A 90 10.03 -4.98 2.87
N CYS A 91 10.69 -4.24 1.97
CA CYS A 91 10.24 -4.01 0.60
C CYS A 91 9.97 -5.32 -0.16
N TRP A 92 10.86 -6.30 -0.12
CA TRP A 92 10.67 -7.57 -0.85
C TRP A 92 9.49 -8.36 -0.32
N THR A 93 9.32 -8.35 1.00
CA THR A 93 8.25 -9.08 1.68
C THR A 93 6.86 -8.56 1.28
N LYS A 94 6.75 -7.31 0.79
CA LYS A 94 5.52 -6.77 0.19
C LYS A 94 5.06 -7.48 -1.08
N LEU A 95 5.88 -8.38 -1.65
CA LEU A 95 5.53 -9.21 -2.80
C LEU A 95 4.89 -10.54 -2.41
N GLN A 96 4.84 -10.87 -1.11
CA GLN A 96 4.13 -12.05 -0.62
C GLN A 96 2.65 -12.14 -1.02
N PRO A 97 1.87 -11.06 -1.20
CA PRO A 97 0.50 -11.13 -1.72
C PRO A 97 0.33 -11.97 -2.99
N PHE A 98 1.34 -12.00 -3.88
CA PHE A 98 1.29 -12.82 -5.10
C PHE A 98 1.31 -14.34 -4.82
N SER A 99 1.81 -14.76 -3.66
CA SER A 99 1.91 -16.17 -3.25
C SER A 99 0.66 -16.70 -2.55
N LEU A 100 -0.25 -15.81 -2.12
CA LEU A 100 -1.40 -16.15 -1.28
C LEU A 100 -2.56 -16.76 -2.07
N VAL A 101 -2.30 -17.86 -2.78
CA VAL A 101 -3.24 -18.57 -3.68
C VAL A 101 -4.45 -19.20 -3.00
N GLN A 102 -4.55 -19.10 -1.67
CA GLN A 102 -5.78 -19.39 -0.94
C GLN A 102 -6.86 -18.31 -1.11
N PHE A 103 -6.50 -17.13 -1.63
CA PHE A 103 -7.42 -16.03 -1.94
C PHE A 103 -7.54 -15.87 -3.46
N GLU A 104 -8.74 -15.51 -3.90
CA GLU A 104 -9.01 -15.11 -5.30
C GLU A 104 -8.49 -13.69 -5.58
N ARG A 105 -8.54 -12.82 -4.56
CA ARG A 105 -8.13 -11.42 -4.64
C ARG A 105 -7.42 -11.00 -3.36
N VAL A 106 -6.30 -10.33 -3.52
CA VAL A 106 -5.61 -9.65 -2.42
C VAL A 106 -5.40 -8.20 -2.83
N VAL A 107 -5.84 -7.26 -2.01
CA VAL A 107 -5.45 -5.86 -2.14
C VAL A 107 -4.50 -5.53 -1.00
N GLN A 108 -3.22 -5.50 -1.34
CA GLN A 108 -2.15 -5.12 -0.42
C GLN A 108 -2.11 -3.60 -0.29
N ILE A 109 -2.04 -3.13 0.95
CA ILE A 109 -1.89 -1.72 1.31
C ILE A 109 -0.83 -1.56 2.40
N ASP A 110 -0.05 -0.48 2.37
CA ASP A 110 0.92 -0.19 3.42
C ASP A 110 0.22 0.25 4.73
N SER A 111 0.83 -0.06 5.87
CA SER A 111 0.28 0.28 7.19
C SER A 111 0.25 1.78 7.49
N ASP A 112 0.92 2.61 6.69
CA ASP A 112 0.96 4.07 6.80
C ASP A 112 -0.04 4.75 5.85
N MET A 113 -1.15 4.07 5.59
CA MET A 113 -2.27 4.57 4.79
C MET A 113 -3.50 4.88 5.64
N LEU A 114 -4.38 5.74 5.12
CA LEU A 114 -5.68 6.05 5.71
C LEU A 114 -6.78 6.01 4.65
N VAL A 115 -7.74 5.12 4.85
CA VAL A 115 -8.90 5.00 3.97
C VAL A 115 -9.97 6.01 4.40
N VAL A 116 -10.26 6.97 3.53
CA VAL A 116 -11.23 8.05 3.80
C VAL A 116 -12.55 7.85 3.05
N GLN A 117 -12.57 7.02 2.01
CA GLN A 117 -13.78 6.60 1.32
C GLN A 117 -13.70 5.11 0.98
N ASN A 118 -14.85 4.44 0.86
CA ASN A 118 -14.90 3.04 0.48
C ASN A 118 -14.24 2.86 -0.91
N MET A 119 -13.44 1.81 -1.04
CA MET A 119 -12.73 1.44 -2.27
C MET A 119 -12.84 -0.06 -2.57
N ASP A 120 -13.94 -0.69 -2.14
CA ASP A 120 -14.20 -2.12 -2.33
C ASP A 120 -14.33 -2.49 -3.81
N GLU A 121 -14.53 -1.53 -4.72
CA GLU A 121 -14.47 -1.79 -6.16
C GLU A 121 -13.13 -2.41 -6.59
N LEU A 122 -12.04 -2.20 -5.85
CA LEU A 122 -10.75 -2.88 -6.10
C LEU A 122 -10.83 -4.39 -5.90
N MET A 123 -11.77 -4.86 -5.08
CA MET A 123 -12.03 -6.29 -4.86
C MET A 123 -12.80 -6.92 -6.01
N GLU A 124 -13.61 -6.13 -6.73
CA GLU A 124 -14.44 -6.58 -7.87
C GLU A 124 -13.73 -6.43 -9.22
N LEU A 125 -12.66 -5.63 -9.27
CA LEU A 125 -11.94 -5.30 -10.51
C LEU A 125 -11.50 -6.56 -11.29
N ASP A 126 -11.91 -6.70 -12.54
CA ASP A 126 -11.40 -7.77 -13.41
C ASP A 126 -10.05 -7.37 -14.02
N LEU A 127 -8.96 -7.97 -13.54
CA LEU A 127 -7.62 -7.66 -14.06
C LEU A 127 -7.41 -8.19 -15.49
N GLY A 128 -8.23 -9.12 -15.97
CA GLY A 128 -8.04 -9.75 -17.28
C GLY A 128 -6.59 -10.25 -17.46
N ASN A 129 -5.87 -9.66 -18.43
CA ASN A 129 -4.49 -10.03 -18.76
C ASN A 129 -3.42 -9.22 -18.01
N TYR A 130 -3.80 -8.22 -17.20
CA TYR A 130 -2.86 -7.48 -16.37
C TYR A 130 -2.34 -8.37 -15.24
N ASP A 131 -1.06 -8.23 -14.90
CA ASP A 131 -0.45 -9.03 -13.83
C ASP A 131 -0.88 -8.57 -12.43
N PHE A 132 -1.12 -7.27 -12.27
CA PHE A 132 -1.64 -6.61 -11.07
C PHE A 132 -2.15 -5.21 -11.43
N ALA A 133 -2.75 -4.50 -10.48
CA ALA A 133 -3.03 -3.06 -10.59
C ALA A 133 -2.35 -2.28 -9.45
N ALA A 134 -1.90 -1.06 -9.73
CA ALA A 134 -1.26 -0.17 -8.77
C ALA A 134 -1.40 1.28 -9.25
N THR A 135 -0.93 2.25 -8.47
CA THR A 135 -0.79 3.63 -8.95
C THR A 135 0.63 3.91 -9.43
N HIS A 136 0.86 5.01 -10.13
CA HIS A 136 2.22 5.47 -10.44
C HIS A 136 2.97 5.89 -9.18
N ALA A 137 4.28 5.70 -9.16
CA ALA A 137 5.16 6.36 -8.21
C ALA A 137 5.29 7.86 -8.55
N CYS A 138 5.37 8.71 -7.52
CA CYS A 138 5.77 10.09 -7.73
C CYS A 138 7.30 10.17 -7.72
N VAL A 139 7.87 10.46 -8.89
CA VAL A 139 9.32 10.56 -9.08
C VAL A 139 9.79 12.01 -9.12
N CYS A 140 9.10 12.95 -8.46
CA CYS A 140 9.49 14.37 -8.48
C CYS A 140 10.65 14.71 -7.52
N ASN A 141 10.92 13.86 -6.52
CA ASN A 141 11.83 14.12 -5.41
C ASN A 141 11.72 15.56 -4.82
N PRO A 142 10.51 16.00 -4.40
CA PRO A 142 10.28 17.40 -4.07
C PRO A 142 11.13 17.92 -2.90
N TYR A 143 11.50 17.02 -1.97
CA TYR A 143 12.35 17.33 -0.83
C TYR A 143 13.86 17.15 -1.11
N LYS A 144 14.25 16.92 -2.37
CA LYS A 144 15.65 16.79 -2.82
C LYS A 144 16.48 15.81 -1.98
N LYS A 145 15.89 14.65 -1.66
CA LYS A 145 16.58 13.60 -0.90
C LYS A 145 17.78 13.10 -1.73
N PRO A 146 19.00 13.09 -1.16
CA PRO A 146 20.23 12.82 -1.92
C PRO A 146 20.40 11.35 -2.34
N HIS A 147 19.68 10.43 -1.71
CA HIS A 147 19.70 9.00 -2.02
C HIS A 147 18.61 8.58 -3.03
N TYR A 148 17.87 9.53 -3.60
CA TYR A 148 16.91 9.24 -4.66
C TYR A 148 17.63 9.31 -6.02
N PRO A 149 17.22 8.53 -7.03
CA PRO A 149 17.83 8.54 -8.35
C PRO A 149 17.86 9.94 -8.97
N SER A 150 18.90 10.24 -9.75
CA SER A 150 19.08 11.55 -10.37
C SER A 150 18.02 11.89 -11.43
N ASP A 151 17.37 10.88 -12.00
CA ASP A 151 16.28 11.02 -12.97
C ASP A 151 14.89 11.14 -12.30
N TRP A 152 14.83 11.14 -10.96
CA TRP A 152 13.62 11.50 -10.22
C TRP A 152 13.45 13.01 -10.19
N ILE A 153 12.93 13.54 -11.29
CA ILE A 153 12.61 14.94 -11.52
C ILE A 153 11.17 15.12 -12.02
N ALA A 154 10.60 16.31 -11.83
CA ALA A 154 9.22 16.59 -12.19
C ALA A 154 8.89 16.30 -13.66
N THR A 155 9.79 16.55 -14.61
CA THR A 155 9.57 16.25 -16.04
C THR A 155 9.41 14.75 -16.32
N ASN A 156 9.90 13.90 -15.42
CA ASN A 156 9.80 12.44 -15.50
C ASN A 156 8.64 11.86 -14.67
N CYS A 157 7.79 12.72 -14.09
CA CYS A 157 6.68 12.24 -13.27
C CYS A 157 5.41 12.03 -14.09
N ALA A 158 4.77 10.87 -13.90
CA ALA A 158 3.46 10.58 -14.49
C ALA A 158 2.34 11.51 -13.96
N TYR A 159 2.56 12.14 -12.79
CA TYR A 159 1.61 13.09 -12.20
C TYR A 159 1.80 14.54 -12.65
N SER A 160 2.86 14.86 -13.39
CA SER A 160 3.08 16.23 -13.86
C SER A 160 2.00 16.71 -14.82
N SER A 161 1.82 18.02 -14.90
CA SER A 161 0.78 18.64 -15.72
C SER A 161 0.86 18.17 -17.18
N GLY A 162 -0.28 17.77 -17.74
CA GLY A 162 -0.40 17.13 -19.05
C GLY A 162 -0.21 15.61 -19.06
N ASN A 163 0.68 15.06 -18.23
CA ASN A 163 0.85 13.60 -18.10
C ASN A 163 -0.34 12.97 -17.36
N HIS A 164 -0.77 13.56 -16.24
CA HIS A 164 -1.85 13.00 -15.42
C HIS A 164 -3.22 13.03 -16.10
N GLN A 165 -3.39 13.86 -17.15
CA GLN A 165 -4.62 13.94 -17.93
C GLN A 165 -4.74 12.78 -18.93
N GLN A 166 -3.62 12.13 -19.27
CA GLN A 166 -3.64 10.94 -20.10
C GLN A 166 -4.33 9.80 -19.34
N ARG A 167 -5.14 9.02 -20.06
CA ARG A 167 -5.76 7.81 -19.55
C ARG A 167 -5.16 6.61 -20.25
N ALA A 168 -4.85 5.56 -19.49
CA ALA A 168 -4.41 4.31 -20.07
C ALA A 168 -5.51 3.72 -20.96
N LYS A 169 -5.10 3.16 -22.11
CA LYS A 169 -6.00 2.33 -22.89
C LYS A 169 -6.19 1.01 -22.17
N ILE A 170 -7.44 0.68 -21.86
CA ILE A 170 -7.82 -0.54 -21.15
C ILE A 170 -8.62 -1.48 -22.06
N SER A 171 -8.70 -2.74 -21.65
CA SER A 171 -9.47 -3.75 -22.36
C SER A 171 -10.97 -3.42 -22.34
N PRO A 172 -11.74 -3.73 -23.41
CA PRO A 172 -13.16 -3.36 -23.50
C PRO A 172 -14.03 -3.84 -22.33
N HIS A 173 -13.74 -5.02 -21.77
CA HIS A 173 -14.48 -5.56 -20.62
C HIS A 173 -14.37 -4.71 -19.34
N LEU A 174 -13.36 -3.84 -19.26
CA LEU A 174 -13.14 -2.95 -18.12
C LEU A 174 -13.74 -1.57 -18.29
N LEU A 175 -14.21 -1.18 -19.50
CA LEU A 175 -14.55 0.21 -19.79
C LEU A 175 -15.67 0.74 -18.89
N GLU A 176 -16.79 0.02 -18.81
CA GLU A 176 -17.95 0.44 -18.00
C GLU A 176 -17.58 0.56 -16.52
N PHE A 177 -16.91 -0.46 -15.98
CA PHE A 177 -16.43 -0.47 -14.59
C PHE A 177 -15.43 0.66 -14.32
N ALA A 178 -14.49 0.88 -15.23
CA ALA A 178 -13.47 1.92 -15.08
C ALA A 178 -14.06 3.33 -15.15
N GLU A 179 -15.11 3.53 -15.96
CA GLU A 179 -15.82 4.82 -16.07
C GLU A 179 -16.66 5.09 -14.82
N GLU A 180 -17.43 4.11 -14.34
CA GLU A 180 -18.25 4.22 -13.13
C GLU A 180 -17.42 4.69 -11.93
N TYR A 181 -16.25 4.08 -11.73
CA TYR A 181 -15.39 4.37 -10.59
C TYR A 181 -14.29 5.39 -10.90
N ASN A 182 -14.19 5.96 -12.11
CA ASN A 182 -13.03 6.75 -12.55
C ASN A 182 -11.70 6.08 -12.13
N LEU A 183 -11.58 4.79 -12.49
CA LEU A 183 -10.60 3.87 -11.92
C LEU A 183 -9.20 4.08 -12.48
N VAL A 184 -9.09 4.50 -13.73
CA VAL A 184 -7.86 4.39 -14.53
C VAL A 184 -7.04 5.68 -14.47
N GLY A 185 -5.74 5.52 -14.23
CA GLY A 185 -4.73 6.58 -14.27
C GLY A 185 -3.99 6.66 -15.60
N PRO A 186 -2.85 7.37 -15.64
CA PRO A 186 -1.99 7.46 -16.82
C PRO A 186 -1.41 6.11 -17.26
N PRO A 187 -1.07 5.91 -18.55
CA PRO A 187 -0.53 4.64 -19.05
C PRO A 187 0.65 4.11 -18.22
N ALA A 188 0.71 2.79 -18.01
CA ALA A 188 1.80 2.12 -17.26
C ALA A 188 3.19 2.33 -17.88
N THR A 189 3.26 2.66 -19.16
CA THR A 189 4.50 2.96 -19.90
C THR A 189 4.82 4.46 -19.95
N LEU A 190 4.02 5.31 -19.30
CA LEU A 190 4.24 6.76 -19.33
C LEU A 190 5.46 7.12 -18.49
N SER A 191 6.32 7.95 -19.08
CA SER A 191 7.56 8.42 -18.46
C SER A 191 8.46 7.26 -18.00
N LEU A 192 8.83 7.19 -16.71
CA LEU A 192 9.64 6.08 -16.18
C LEU A 192 8.86 4.76 -16.04
N GLY A 193 7.53 4.80 -16.11
CA GLY A 193 6.68 3.60 -16.01
C GLY A 193 6.75 2.87 -14.67
N THR A 194 7.12 3.60 -13.61
CA THR A 194 7.30 3.06 -12.26
C THR A 194 6.00 3.07 -11.48
N CYS A 195 5.57 1.92 -10.98
CA CYS A 195 4.44 1.83 -10.05
C CYS A 195 4.86 2.11 -8.61
N ASN A 196 3.93 2.61 -7.79
CA ASN A 196 4.12 2.69 -6.34
C ASN A 196 3.75 1.35 -5.69
N GLY A 197 4.63 0.83 -4.83
CA GLY A 197 4.45 -0.46 -4.16
C GLY A 197 3.48 -0.45 -2.98
N GLY A 198 3.00 0.73 -2.56
CA GLY A 198 2.19 0.87 -1.36
C GLY A 198 0.76 0.36 -1.50
N LEU A 199 0.18 0.33 -2.71
CA LEU A 199 -1.10 -0.33 -2.98
C LEU A 199 -0.98 -1.22 -4.21
N GLN A 200 -1.33 -2.49 -4.06
CA GLN A 200 -1.29 -3.48 -5.14
C GLN A 200 -2.56 -4.34 -5.12
N VAL A 201 -3.28 -4.37 -6.25
CA VAL A 201 -4.42 -5.27 -6.48
C VAL A 201 -3.91 -6.49 -7.23
N VAL A 202 -4.01 -7.66 -6.59
CA VAL A 202 -3.37 -8.88 -7.08
C VAL A 202 -4.39 -10.01 -7.15
N ASN A 203 -4.37 -10.75 -8.26
CA ASN A 203 -4.90 -12.12 -8.33
C ASN A 203 -3.73 -13.07 -8.03
N PRO A 204 -3.61 -13.63 -6.82
CA PRO A 204 -2.46 -14.44 -6.44
C PRO A 204 -2.27 -15.60 -7.41
N SER A 205 -1.02 -15.88 -7.79
CA SER A 205 -0.69 -16.91 -8.77
C SER A 205 0.72 -17.42 -8.53
N LYS A 206 0.85 -18.75 -8.43
CA LYS A 206 2.15 -19.42 -8.32
C LYS A 206 3.08 -19.02 -9.45
N GLU A 207 2.57 -18.96 -10.70
CA GLU A 207 3.37 -18.60 -11.86
C GLU A 207 3.92 -17.16 -11.78
N ARG A 208 3.09 -16.20 -11.37
CA ARG A 208 3.55 -14.80 -11.19
C ARG A 208 4.53 -14.68 -10.05
N TYR A 209 4.28 -15.39 -8.95
CA TYR A 209 5.17 -15.42 -7.82
C TYR A 209 6.52 -16.06 -8.15
N GLU A 210 6.55 -17.14 -8.95
CA GLU A 210 7.79 -17.75 -9.44
C GLU A 210 8.61 -16.79 -10.32
N LYS A 211 7.96 -15.94 -11.13
CA LYS A 211 8.65 -14.86 -11.88
C LYS A 211 9.32 -13.87 -10.93
N ILE A 212 8.64 -13.48 -9.85
CA ILE A 212 9.18 -12.62 -8.80
C ILE A 212 10.39 -13.27 -8.13
N ILE A 213 10.26 -14.52 -7.67
CA ILE A 213 11.35 -15.25 -7.02
C ILE A 213 12.55 -15.42 -7.97
N SER A 214 12.30 -15.72 -9.23
CA SER A 214 13.35 -15.86 -10.26
C SER A 214 14.10 -14.55 -10.47
N ALA A 215 13.40 -13.41 -10.45
CA ALA A 215 14.03 -12.09 -10.53
C ALA A 215 14.84 -11.73 -9.27
N LEU A 216 14.31 -12.04 -8.08
CA LEU A 216 15.02 -11.88 -6.81
C LEU A 216 16.30 -12.72 -6.71
N SER A 217 16.30 -13.86 -7.40
CA SER A 217 17.41 -14.81 -7.45
C SER A 217 18.51 -14.42 -8.45
N ALA A 218 18.32 -13.35 -9.24
CA ALA A 218 19.26 -12.89 -10.25
C ALA A 218 20.09 -11.69 -9.74
N PRO A 219 21.36 -11.88 -9.33
CA PRO A 219 22.18 -10.83 -8.68
C PRO A 219 22.38 -9.59 -9.56
N GLU A 220 22.50 -9.79 -10.88
CA GLU A 220 22.64 -8.75 -11.90
C GLU A 220 21.50 -7.71 -11.85
N LYS A 221 20.30 -8.15 -11.43
CA LYS A 221 19.08 -7.33 -11.39
C LYS A 221 18.93 -6.66 -10.02
N THR A 222 19.11 -7.42 -8.95
CA THR A 222 18.85 -6.93 -7.59
C THR A 222 19.91 -5.99 -7.05
N SER A 223 21.14 -6.04 -7.58
CA SER A 223 22.26 -5.21 -7.10
C SER A 223 22.11 -3.71 -7.36
N ASN A 224 21.20 -3.31 -8.26
CA ASN A 224 21.01 -1.93 -8.75
C ASN A 224 19.67 -1.32 -8.32
N TYR A 225 18.85 -2.03 -7.54
CA TYR A 225 17.56 -1.52 -7.10
C TYR A 225 17.71 -0.61 -5.88
N GLU A 226 17.58 0.71 -6.07
CA GLU A 226 17.51 1.67 -4.96
C GLU A 226 16.14 1.64 -4.24
N PHE A 227 15.07 1.28 -4.97
CA PHE A 227 13.71 1.08 -4.45
C PHE A 227 13.22 -0.33 -4.76
N ALA A 228 13.72 -1.29 -3.99
CA ALA A 228 13.53 -2.74 -4.12
C ALA A 228 12.19 -3.18 -4.75
N ASP A 229 11.06 -2.97 -4.07
CA ASP A 229 9.75 -3.45 -4.49
C ASP A 229 9.24 -2.80 -5.78
N GLN A 230 9.31 -1.47 -5.85
CA GLN A 230 8.84 -0.69 -7.00
C GLN A 230 9.67 -0.99 -8.25
N SER A 231 10.99 -1.06 -8.10
CA SER A 231 11.91 -1.37 -9.21
C SER A 231 11.71 -2.79 -9.71
N LEU A 232 11.57 -3.77 -8.82
CA LEU A 232 11.35 -5.16 -9.25
C LEU A 232 10.00 -5.35 -9.92
N LEU A 233 8.91 -4.79 -9.39
CA LEU A 233 7.60 -4.89 -10.06
C LEU A 233 7.65 -4.23 -11.45
N SER A 234 8.31 -3.07 -11.55
CA SER A 234 8.49 -2.37 -12.82
C SER A 234 9.36 -3.14 -13.81
N ASP A 235 10.27 -3.99 -13.33
CA ASP A 235 11.13 -4.82 -14.17
C ASP A 235 10.47 -6.15 -14.57
N VAL A 236 9.85 -6.85 -13.62
CA VAL A 236 9.24 -8.17 -13.84
C VAL A 236 7.96 -8.05 -14.67
N PHE A 237 7.18 -7.00 -14.45
CA PHE A 237 5.87 -6.82 -15.07
C PHE A 237 5.81 -5.52 -15.90
N ARG A 238 6.95 -5.16 -16.50
CA ARG A 238 7.12 -3.88 -17.22
C ARG A 238 6.01 -3.67 -18.24
N GLY A 239 5.21 -2.63 -18.04
CA GLY A 239 4.11 -2.25 -18.92
C GLY A 239 2.89 -3.17 -18.91
N ASN A 240 2.86 -4.22 -18.09
CA ASN A 240 1.73 -5.17 -17.98
C ASN A 240 0.99 -5.09 -16.63
N TRP A 241 0.94 -3.91 -16.03
CA TRP A 241 0.10 -3.61 -14.87
C TRP A 241 -0.99 -2.61 -15.25
N LEU A 242 -2.14 -2.71 -14.59
CA LEU A 242 -3.26 -1.78 -14.78
C LEU A 242 -3.02 -0.52 -13.93
N PRO A 243 -2.80 0.65 -14.55
CA PRO A 243 -2.58 1.87 -13.78
C PRO A 243 -3.89 2.43 -13.22
N LEU A 244 -3.98 2.43 -11.90
CA LEU A 244 -5.07 3.01 -11.13
C LEU A 244 -4.90 4.53 -11.01
N SER A 245 -6.03 5.20 -10.84
CA SER A 245 -6.10 6.61 -10.50
C SER A 245 -5.40 6.87 -9.16
N TYR A 246 -4.71 8.00 -9.05
CA TYR A 246 -3.94 8.38 -7.86
C TYR A 246 -4.79 8.32 -6.58
N LYS A 247 -6.11 8.51 -6.67
CA LYS A 247 -7.02 8.55 -5.53
C LYS A 247 -7.04 7.28 -4.67
N TYR A 248 -6.64 6.14 -5.23
CA TYR A 248 -6.54 4.87 -4.49
C TYR A 248 -5.24 4.75 -3.68
N ASN A 249 -4.23 5.55 -4.00
CA ASN A 249 -2.96 5.60 -3.27
C ASN A 249 -2.40 7.02 -3.43
N ALA A 250 -3.09 7.95 -2.76
CA ALA A 250 -2.86 9.37 -2.89
C ALA A 250 -1.71 9.75 -1.95
N LEU A 251 -0.50 9.81 -2.50
CA LEU A 251 0.68 10.18 -1.70
C LEU A 251 0.46 11.56 -1.11
N LYS A 252 0.68 11.74 0.20
CA LYS A 252 0.38 13.00 0.91
C LYS A 252 0.99 14.22 0.22
N THR A 253 2.17 14.05 -0.39
CA THR A 253 2.92 15.12 -1.08
C THR A 253 2.24 15.59 -2.36
N LEU A 254 1.35 14.79 -2.97
CA LEU A 254 0.58 15.21 -4.15
C LEU A 254 -0.32 16.41 -3.82
N ALA A 255 -0.80 16.55 -2.58
CA ALA A 255 -1.61 17.69 -2.13
C ALA A 255 -0.88 19.03 -2.30
N THR A 256 0.45 19.02 -2.19
CA THR A 256 1.29 20.22 -2.27
C THR A 256 1.96 20.36 -3.64
N PHE A 257 2.56 19.29 -4.16
CA PHE A 257 3.41 19.35 -5.36
C PHE A 257 2.68 19.01 -6.67
N HIS A 258 1.46 18.50 -6.57
CA HIS A 258 0.57 18.21 -7.71
C HIS A 258 -0.85 18.71 -7.39
N SER A 259 -0.97 19.95 -6.94
CA SER A 259 -2.25 20.55 -6.52
C SER A 259 -3.27 20.69 -7.64
N ASP A 260 -2.83 20.69 -8.91
CA ASP A 260 -3.68 20.62 -10.10
C ASP A 260 -4.32 19.23 -10.30
N LEU A 261 -3.67 18.19 -9.80
CA LEU A 261 -4.18 16.81 -9.77
C LEU A 261 -5.06 16.55 -8.53
N TRP A 262 -4.66 17.09 -7.37
CA TRP A 262 -5.25 16.77 -6.08
C TRP A 262 -6.67 17.34 -5.92
N LYS A 263 -7.63 16.43 -5.80
CA LYS A 263 -9.05 16.71 -5.59
C LYS A 263 -9.49 16.03 -4.29
N PRO A 264 -9.57 16.76 -3.17
CA PRO A 264 -9.85 16.17 -1.86
C PRO A 264 -11.09 15.27 -1.83
N GLU A 265 -12.13 15.63 -2.57
CA GLU A 265 -13.39 14.92 -2.70
C GLU A 265 -13.30 13.60 -3.48
N GLU A 266 -12.29 13.43 -4.34
CA GLU A 266 -12.08 12.19 -5.09
C GLU A 266 -11.16 11.21 -4.33
N VAL A 267 -10.32 11.69 -3.40
CA VAL A 267 -9.33 10.87 -2.67
C VAL A 267 -10.04 9.80 -1.84
N LYS A 268 -9.67 8.54 -2.05
CA LYS A 268 -10.20 7.39 -1.31
C LYS A 268 -9.24 6.89 -0.24
N ASN A 269 -7.94 6.97 -0.49
CA ASN A 269 -6.90 6.47 0.40
C ASN A 269 -5.66 7.37 0.35
N ILE A 270 -5.25 7.89 1.52
CA ILE A 270 -4.10 8.77 1.68
C ILE A 270 -2.90 7.93 2.12
N HIS A 271 -1.76 8.09 1.45
CA HIS A 271 -0.53 7.39 1.77
C HIS A 271 0.49 8.35 2.40
N TYR A 272 0.80 8.14 3.68
CA TYR A 272 1.70 8.99 4.45
C TYR A 272 3.17 8.62 4.22
N ILE A 273 3.58 8.70 2.96
CA ILE A 273 4.98 8.52 2.56
C ILE A 273 5.88 9.51 3.29
N ILE A 274 7.12 9.08 3.57
CA ILE A 274 8.19 9.90 4.17
C ILE A 274 7.89 10.29 5.63
N THR A 275 8.92 10.32 6.47
CA THR A 275 8.83 10.77 7.86
C THR A 275 8.72 12.30 7.98
N PRO A 276 8.12 12.82 9.07
CA PRO A 276 7.47 12.06 10.15
C PRO A 276 6.19 11.37 9.69
N LYS A 277 5.82 10.29 10.38
CA LYS A 277 4.51 9.64 10.25
C LYS A 277 3.48 10.39 11.10
N PRO A 278 2.17 10.28 10.82
CA PRO A 278 1.15 10.98 11.59
C PRO A 278 1.11 10.62 13.08
N TRP A 279 1.61 9.45 13.47
CA TRP A 279 1.71 9.02 14.86
C TRP A 279 3.03 9.44 15.55
N ASP A 280 4.01 9.94 14.80
CA ASP A 280 5.28 10.43 15.37
C ASP A 280 5.14 11.86 15.91
N VAL A 281 4.06 12.56 15.56
CA VAL A 281 3.81 13.97 15.85
C VAL A 281 2.37 14.16 16.32
N THR A 282 2.12 15.21 17.09
CA THR A 282 0.77 15.52 17.61
C THR A 282 0.24 16.81 17.00
N SER A 283 -1.08 16.98 16.99
CA SER A 283 -1.73 18.21 16.52
C SER A 283 -1.34 19.47 17.29
N ASN A 284 -0.79 19.29 18.50
CA ASN A 284 -0.39 20.37 19.40
C ASN A 284 1.13 20.62 19.37
N ASP A 285 1.87 19.93 18.50
CA ASP A 285 3.30 20.15 18.35
C ASP A 285 3.54 21.47 17.61
N GLU A 286 3.80 22.55 18.36
CA GLU A 286 4.08 23.88 17.82
C GLU A 286 5.29 23.91 16.87
N LYS A 287 6.15 22.89 16.90
CA LYS A 287 7.35 22.80 16.05
C LYS A 287 7.09 22.04 14.75
N PHE A 288 5.98 21.31 14.64
CA PHE A 288 5.64 20.55 13.44
C PHE A 288 4.52 21.25 12.66
N GLN A 289 4.84 21.67 11.44
CA GLN A 289 3.86 22.17 10.47
C GLN A 289 3.69 21.14 9.36
N ASP A 290 2.48 20.61 9.22
CA ASP A 290 2.12 19.74 8.10
C ASP A 290 1.93 20.58 6.82
N ASP A 291 2.92 20.55 5.94
CA ASP A 291 2.93 21.23 4.64
C ASP A 291 1.95 20.62 3.63
N THR A 292 1.40 19.44 3.91
CA THR A 292 0.42 18.75 3.06
C THR A 292 -1.02 19.00 3.50
N GLY A 293 -1.25 19.41 4.74
CA GLY A 293 -2.58 19.55 5.34
C GLY A 293 -3.35 18.23 5.48
N THR A 294 -2.70 17.07 5.34
CA THR A 294 -3.34 15.75 5.33
C THR A 294 -3.33 15.04 6.68
N PHE A 295 -2.48 15.44 7.63
CA PHE A 295 -2.34 14.78 8.94
C PHE A 295 -3.60 14.94 9.80
N VAL A 296 -4.32 16.05 9.62
CA VAL A 296 -5.61 16.32 10.29
C VAL A 296 -6.62 15.20 10.05
N HIS A 297 -6.61 14.57 8.87
CA HIS A 297 -7.49 13.44 8.58
C HIS A 297 -7.10 12.22 9.41
N TRP A 298 -5.81 11.90 9.48
CA TRP A 298 -5.32 10.76 10.25
C TRP A 298 -5.60 10.92 11.74
N TRP A 299 -5.29 12.10 12.32
CA TRP A 299 -5.53 12.38 13.74
C TRP A 299 -7.01 12.29 14.08
N LYS A 300 -7.89 12.87 13.26
CA LYS A 300 -9.35 12.80 13.45
C LYS A 300 -9.86 11.36 13.48
N ILE A 301 -9.40 10.50 12.56
CA ILE A 301 -9.84 9.09 12.53
C ILE A 301 -9.24 8.32 13.72
N ASN A 302 -8.00 8.60 14.09
CA ASN A 302 -7.36 7.96 15.23
C ASN A 302 -8.03 8.33 16.56
N GLU A 303 -8.44 9.60 16.75
CA GLU A 303 -9.22 10.04 17.91
C GLU A 303 -10.54 9.27 18.01
N GLN A 304 -11.24 9.10 16.90
CA GLN A 304 -12.49 8.34 16.85
C GLN A 304 -12.29 6.85 17.13
N ARG A 305 -11.18 6.26 16.64
CA ARG A 305 -10.79 4.89 16.98
C ARG A 305 -10.57 4.74 18.48
N LEU A 306 -9.76 5.62 19.07
CA LEU A 306 -9.45 5.58 20.50
C LEU A 306 -10.71 5.79 21.36
N GLU A 307 -11.64 6.63 20.91
CA GLU A 307 -12.92 6.81 21.59
C GLU A 307 -13.80 5.56 21.52
N ALA A 308 -13.86 4.91 20.35
CA ALA A 308 -14.59 3.65 20.22
C ALA A 308 -14.01 2.54 21.11
N GLU A 309 -12.66 2.45 21.20
CA GLU A 309 -11.99 1.48 22.07
C GLU A 309 -12.32 1.73 23.56
N ARG A 310 -12.30 3.00 24.01
CA ARG A 310 -12.69 3.35 25.39
C ARG A 310 -14.13 2.96 25.74
N GLN A 311 -15.05 3.06 24.79
CA GLN A 311 -16.47 2.72 25.01
C GLN A 311 -16.71 1.21 25.14
N VAL A 312 -15.92 0.40 24.44
CA VAL A 312 -15.95 -1.06 24.58
C VAL A 312 -15.42 -1.47 25.95
N ASP A 313 -14.33 -0.85 26.39
CA ASP A 313 -13.72 -1.13 27.70
C ASP A 313 -14.65 -0.78 28.88
N THR A 314 -15.37 0.34 28.80
CA THR A 314 -16.34 0.71 29.85
C THR A 314 -17.55 -0.22 29.88
N THR A 315 -18.01 -0.70 28.72
CA THR A 315 -19.14 -1.64 28.63
C THR A 315 -18.78 -3.04 29.15
N ASN A 316 -17.52 -3.46 29.00
CA ASN A 316 -17.04 -4.76 29.52
C ASN A 316 -16.75 -4.76 31.02
N GLN A 317 -16.68 -3.58 31.66
CA GLN A 317 -16.43 -3.43 33.11
C GLN A 317 -17.71 -3.20 33.93
N SER A 318 -18.86 -2.98 33.28
CA SER A 318 -20.19 -2.79 33.89
C SER A 318 -21.02 -4.07 33.86
#